data_AF-A0A8K0WJI1-F1
#
_entry.id   AF-A0A8K0WJI1-F1
#
_cell.length_a   1.000
_cell.length_b   1.000
_cell.length_c   1.000
_cell.angle_alpha   90.00
_cell.angle_beta   90.00
_cell.angle_gamma   90.00
#
_symmetry.space_group_name_H-M   'P 1'
#
loop_
_entity.id
_entity.type
_entity.pdbx_description
1 polymer ?
#
loop_
_entity_poly.entity_id
_entity_poly.type
_entity_poly.pdbx_seq_one_letter_code
_entity_poly.pdbx_strand_id
1 'polypeptide(L)'
;MEPVMIKAAAGWVNPRESIIAAIKEYLRLGGDIGDVRGLVTEKILEISGGKAKVIGVKTADGPSHRADQLIYATGAFTTSNPGLLHGIDTQITQGLPSHIGS
;
A
#
# COMPACT_ATOMS: atom_id res chain seq x y z
N MET A 1 -17.36 -46.16 12.26
CA MET A 1 -17.51 -45.04 11.30
C MET A 1 -16.74 -43.89 11.89
N GLU A 2 -15.53 -43.63 11.39
CA GLU A 2 -14.68 -42.54 11.88
C GLU A 2 -15.27 -41.18 11.42
N PRO A 3 -15.35 -40.16 12.28
CA PRO A 3 -15.87 -38.86 11.90
C PRO A 3 -14.92 -38.15 10.92
N VAL A 4 -15.46 -37.68 9.80
CA VAL A 4 -14.73 -36.84 8.84
C VAL A 4 -14.49 -35.47 9.47
N MET A 5 -13.25 -35.19 9.85
CA MET A 5 -12.81 -33.87 10.29
C MET A 5 -12.86 -32.89 9.11
N ILE A 6 -13.91 -32.07 9.01
CA ILE A 6 -13.93 -30.94 8.09
C ILE A 6 -12.91 -29.92 8.60
N LYS A 7 -11.81 -29.71 7.87
CA LYS A 7 -10.84 -28.66 8.18
C LYS A 7 -11.56 -27.30 8.14
N ALA A 8 -11.85 -26.75 9.31
CA ALA A 8 -12.52 -25.46 9.52
C ALA A 8 -11.61 -24.24 9.20
N ALA A 9 -10.81 -24.31 8.13
CA ALA A 9 -9.81 -23.30 7.80
C ALA A 9 -10.15 -22.45 6.56
N ALA A 10 -11.33 -22.66 5.97
CA ALA A 10 -11.80 -21.87 4.83
C ALA A 10 -13.19 -21.29 5.12
N GLY A 11 -13.39 -20.03 4.78
CA GLY A 11 -14.63 -19.30 4.95
C GLY A 11 -14.67 -18.10 4.02
N TRP A 12 -15.72 -17.29 4.14
CA TRP A 12 -15.84 -16.05 3.41
C TRP A 12 -15.80 -14.88 4.39
N VAL A 13 -15.37 -13.73 3.89
CA VAL A 13 -15.37 -12.47 4.63
C VAL A 13 -16.13 -11.44 3.81
N ASN A 14 -16.79 -10.51 4.50
CA ASN A 14 -17.31 -9.32 3.83
C ASN A 14 -16.17 -8.27 3.75
N PRO A 15 -15.55 -8.05 2.58
CA PRO A 15 -14.39 -7.18 2.46
C PRO A 15 -14.74 -5.71 2.74
N ARG A 16 -15.94 -5.27 2.34
CA ARG A 16 -16.38 -3.88 2.56
C ARG A 16 -16.46 -3.58 4.05
N GLU A 17 -17.17 -4.41 4.80
CA GLU A 17 -17.34 -4.21 6.25
C GLU A 17 -16.00 -4.34 7.00
N SER A 18 -15.13 -5.24 6.54
CA SER A 18 -13.81 -5.42 7.14
C SER A 18 -12.92 -4.19 6.97
N ILE A 19 -12.92 -3.58 5.78
CA ILE A 19 -12.18 -2.34 5.52
C ILE A 19 -12.75 -1.19 6.34
N ILE A 20 -14.08 -1.05 6.40
CA ILE A 20 -14.73 -0.01 7.20
C ILE A 20 -14.36 -0.16 8.69
N ALA A 21 -14.36 -1.38 9.22
CA ALA A 21 -13.96 -1.65 10.59
C ALA A 21 -12.49 -1.28 10.85
N ALA A 22 -11.60 -1.65 9.94
CA ALA A 22 -10.17 -1.31 10.06
C ALA A 22 -9.93 0.21 10.02
N ILE A 23 -10.59 0.93 9.10
CA ILE A 23 -10.51 2.39 9.01
C ILE A 23 -11.02 3.04 10.30
N LYS A 24 -12.16 2.59 10.83
CA LYS A 24 -12.71 3.12 12.08
C LYS A 24 -11.73 2.94 13.24
N GLU A 25 -11.09 1.78 13.34
CA GLU A 25 -10.12 1.51 14.40
C GLU A 25 -8.85 2.34 14.24
N TYR A 26 -8.34 2.49 13.02
CA TYR A 26 -7.19 3.35 12.73
C TYR A 26 -7.47 4.80 13.14
N LEU A 27 -8.64 5.35 12.77
CA LEU A 27 -9.06 6.69 13.19
C LEU A 27 -9.25 6.78 14.71
N ARG A 28 -9.81 5.76 15.36
CA ARG A 28 -9.97 5.70 16.83
C ARG A 28 -8.63 5.77 17.56
N LEU A 29 -7.58 5.18 16.97
CA LEU A 29 -6.21 5.21 17.49
C LEU A 29 -5.47 6.52 17.17
N GLY A 30 -6.13 7.50 16.56
CA GLY A 30 -5.55 8.80 16.22
C GLY A 30 -4.86 8.84 14.86
N GLY A 31 -5.07 7.81 14.03
CA GLY A 31 -4.66 7.84 12.63
C GLY A 31 -5.38 8.94 11.86
N ASP A 32 -4.70 9.50 10.86
CA ASP A 32 -5.25 10.52 9.97
C ASP A 32 -5.40 9.97 8.55
N ILE A 33 -6.50 10.34 7.88
CA ILE A 33 -6.79 10.01 6.50
C ILE A 33 -7.02 11.33 5.76
N GLY A 34 -6.18 11.60 4.76
CA GLY A 34 -6.35 12.78 3.91
C GLY A 34 -7.70 12.81 3.18
N ASP A 35 -8.15 13.99 2.81
CA ASP A 35 -9.42 14.19 2.07
C ASP A 35 -9.35 13.60 0.64
N VAL A 36 -10.50 13.55 -0.07
CA VAL A 36 -10.65 13.10 -1.47
C VAL A 36 -9.74 13.81 -2.47
N ARG A 37 -9.12 14.91 -2.05
CA ARG A 37 -8.13 15.68 -2.80
C ARG A 37 -6.70 15.14 -2.68
N GLY A 38 -6.47 14.17 -1.80
CA GLY A 38 -5.19 13.51 -1.52
C GLY A 38 -4.66 12.59 -2.62
N LEU A 39 -5.11 12.76 -3.88
CA LEU A 39 -4.53 12.04 -5.01
C LEU A 39 -3.06 12.42 -5.13
N VAL A 40 -2.17 11.46 -4.92
CA VAL A 40 -0.73 11.65 -5.08
C VAL A 40 -0.39 11.84 -6.56
N THR A 41 0.19 13.00 -6.88
CA THR A 41 0.61 13.36 -8.25
C THR A 41 2.10 13.22 -8.46
N GLU A 42 2.90 13.46 -7.41
CA GLU A 42 4.36 13.45 -7.47
C GLU A 42 4.97 12.94 -6.16
N LYS A 43 6.17 12.35 -6.26
CA LYS A 43 7.02 12.07 -5.09
C LYS A 43 8.01 13.21 -4.88
N ILE A 44 8.39 13.43 -3.63
CA ILE A 44 9.42 14.41 -3.25
C ILE A 44 10.71 13.65 -3.01
N LEU A 45 11.75 14.00 -3.76
CA LEU A 45 13.07 13.40 -3.66
C LEU A 45 14.06 14.37 -2.99
N GLU A 46 14.92 13.82 -2.15
CA GLU A 46 16.13 14.47 -1.68
C GLU A 46 17.34 13.73 -2.23
N ILE A 47 18.26 14.47 -2.83
CA ILE A 47 19.46 13.93 -3.45
C ILE A 47 20.64 14.26 -2.53
N SER A 48 21.32 13.22 -2.04
CA SER A 48 22.53 13.36 -1.23
C SER A 48 23.53 12.26 -1.59
N GLY A 49 24.79 12.64 -1.79
CA GLY A 49 25.87 11.68 -2.10
C GLY A 49 25.62 10.81 -3.34
N GLY A 50 24.92 11.33 -4.35
CA GLY A 50 24.56 10.58 -5.56
C GLY A 50 23.40 9.60 -5.41
N LYS A 51 22.72 9.57 -4.26
CA LYS A 51 21.53 8.74 -4.01
C LYS A 51 20.30 9.62 -3.84
N ALA A 52 19.18 9.18 -4.41
CA ALA A 52 17.88 9.82 -4.21
C ALA A 52 17.09 9.08 -3.12
N LYS A 53 16.60 9.81 -2.13
CA LYS A 53 15.69 9.32 -1.09
C LYS A 53 14.31 9.93 -1.29
N VAL A 54 13.25 9.11 -1.24
CA VAL A 54 11.87 9.61 -1.18
C VAL A 54 11.58 10.10 0.24
N ILE A 55 11.12 11.35 0.37
CA ILE A 55 10.86 12.01 1.66
C ILE A 55 9.45 12.60 1.77
N GLY A 56 8.60 12.36 0.77
CA GLY A 56 7.25 12.88 0.76
C GLY A 56 6.53 12.71 -0.57
N VAL A 57 5.32 13.25 -0.64
CA VAL A 57 4.47 13.31 -1.83
C VAL A 57 3.84 14.68 -1.99
N LYS A 58 3.51 15.04 -3.23
CA LYS A 58 2.57 16.12 -3.52
C LYS A 58 1.23 15.53 -3.89
N THR A 59 0.18 16.18 -3.45
CA THR A 59 -1.20 15.82 -3.77
C THR A 59 -1.80 16.79 -4.78
N ALA A 60 -2.86 16.37 -5.46
CA ALA A 60 -3.48 17.12 -6.56
C ALA A 60 -4.08 18.48 -6.13
N ASP A 61 -4.37 18.65 -4.85
CA ASP A 61 -4.79 19.93 -4.26
C ASP A 61 -3.65 20.92 -4.02
N GLY A 62 -2.39 20.53 -4.22
CA GLY A 62 -1.23 21.41 -4.09
C GLY A 62 -0.38 21.26 -2.82
N PRO A 63 -0.90 20.81 -1.66
CA PRO A 63 -0.09 20.46 -0.51
C PRO A 63 1.00 19.41 -0.78
N SER A 64 2.06 19.53 0.01
CA SER A 64 3.17 18.57 0.07
C SER A 64 3.18 17.92 1.45
N HIS A 65 3.21 16.59 1.49
CA HIS A 65 3.24 15.80 2.70
C HIS A 65 4.62 15.15 2.83
N ARG A 66 5.37 15.49 3.87
CA ARG A 66 6.68 14.90 4.16
C ARG A 66 6.55 13.89 5.30
N ALA A 67 7.33 12.82 5.20
CA ALA A 67 7.38 11.78 6.21
C ALA A 67 8.77 11.12 6.24
N ASP A 68 9.15 10.58 7.39
CA ASP A 68 10.41 9.86 7.55
C ASP A 68 10.44 8.57 6.72
N GLN A 69 9.26 7.95 6.55
CA GLN A 69 9.04 6.74 5.76
C GLN A 69 7.77 6.86 4.95
N LEU A 70 7.79 6.31 3.73
CA LEU A 70 6.64 6.26 2.83
C LEU A 70 6.33 4.81 2.45
N ILE A 71 5.06 4.44 2.55
CA ILE A 71 4.54 3.12 2.16
C ILE A 71 3.59 3.31 0.98
N TYR A 72 3.90 2.68 -0.16
CA TYR A 72 3.06 2.71 -1.34
C TYR A 72 2.17 1.46 -1.40
N ALA A 73 0.92 1.62 -0.99
CA ALA A 73 -0.09 0.55 -0.95
C ALA A 73 -1.29 0.84 -1.87
N THR A 74 -1.04 1.27 -3.11
CA THR A 74 -2.07 1.77 -4.05
C THR A 74 -2.57 0.72 -5.06
N GLY A 75 -2.35 -0.57 -4.77
CA GLY A 75 -2.78 -1.67 -5.63
C GLY A 75 -2.23 -1.55 -7.06
N ALA A 76 -3.08 -1.76 -8.07
CA ALA A 76 -2.69 -1.69 -9.49
C ALA A 76 -2.16 -0.31 -9.93
N PHE A 77 -2.51 0.76 -9.22
CA PHE A 77 -2.03 2.11 -9.56
C PHE A 77 -0.51 2.22 -9.42
N THR A 78 0.05 1.54 -8.41
CA THR A 78 1.49 1.32 -8.21
C THR A 78 2.11 0.86 -9.54
N THR A 79 1.59 -0.21 -10.14
CA THR A 79 2.18 -0.78 -11.37
C THR A 79 1.98 0.08 -12.63
N SER A 80 0.94 0.90 -12.70
CA SER A 80 0.65 1.72 -13.89
C SER A 80 1.39 3.06 -13.93
N ASN A 81 2.06 3.49 -12.86
CA ASN A 81 2.77 4.76 -12.81
C ASN A 81 4.23 4.60 -12.32
N PRO A 82 5.14 4.09 -13.19
CA PRO A 82 6.52 3.78 -12.80
C PRO A 82 7.34 5.02 -12.35
N GLY A 83 6.95 6.22 -12.78
CA GLY A 83 7.57 7.48 -12.35
C GLY A 83 7.44 7.73 -10.84
N LEU A 84 6.30 7.34 -10.25
CA LEU A 84 6.08 7.44 -8.81
C LEU A 84 6.86 6.41 -7.99
N LEU A 85 7.35 5.33 -8.62
CA LEU A 85 7.98 4.21 -7.94
C LEU A 85 9.48 4.03 -8.16
N HIS A 86 10.06 4.80 -9.09
CA HIS A 86 11.50 4.71 -9.34
C HIS A 86 12.31 5.01 -8.06
N GLY A 87 13.17 4.09 -7.63
CA GLY A 87 13.98 4.22 -6.41
C GLY A 87 13.31 3.70 -5.12
N ILE A 88 12.24 2.91 -5.23
CA ILE A 88 11.55 2.30 -4.09
C ILE A 88 11.91 0.81 -4.02
N ASP A 89 12.79 0.44 -3.09
CA ASP A 89 13.10 -0.96 -2.75
C ASP A 89 11.99 -1.64 -1.92
N THR A 90 10.84 -0.96 -1.72
CA THR A 90 9.75 -1.36 -0.80
C THR A 90 8.50 -1.90 -1.49
N GLN A 91 8.56 -2.27 -2.78
CA GLN A 91 7.59 -3.24 -3.26
C GLN A 91 7.82 -4.55 -2.49
N ILE A 92 6.82 -5.01 -1.72
CA ILE A 92 6.69 -6.44 -1.47
C ILE A 92 6.42 -7.04 -2.85
N THR A 93 7.48 -7.41 -3.56
CA THR A 93 7.36 -8.20 -4.77
C THR A 93 6.75 -9.51 -4.30
N GLN A 94 5.48 -9.76 -4.61
CA GLN A 94 5.01 -11.13 -4.64
C GLN A 94 5.84 -11.82 -5.72
N GLY A 95 6.93 -12.45 -5.31
CA GLY A 95 7.56 -13.49 -6.10
C GLY A 95 6.51 -14.56 -6.28
N LEU A 96 5.77 -14.49 -7.40
CA LEU A 96 5.15 -15.68 -7.95
C LEU A 96 6.31 -16.65 -8.16
N PRO A 97 6.33 -17.82 -7.48
CA PRO A 97 7.35 -18.81 -7.76
C PRO A 97 7.29 -19.15 -9.25
N SER A 98 8.40 -18.98 -9.94
CA SER A 98 8.60 -19.28 -11.36
C SER A 98 8.61 -20.79 -11.64
N HIS A 99 7.78 -21.55 -10.95
CA HIS A 99 7.62 -23.00 -11.12
C HIS A 99 6.18 -23.34 -11.49
N ILE A 100 5.70 -22.74 -12.58
CA ILE A 100 4.73 -23.42 -13.45
C ILE A 100 5.29 -23.31 -14.86
N GLY A 101 6.30 -24.14 -15.12
CA GLY A 101 6.70 -24.55 -16.44
C GLY A 101 6.29 -26.00 -16.64
N SER A 102 5.32 -26.20 -17.53
CA SER A 102 5.32 -27.23 -18.58
C SER A 102 4.20 -26.91 -19.56
#